data_AF-G8SIR8-F1
#
_entry.id   AF-G8SIR8-F1
#
_cell.length_a   1.000
_cell.length_b   1.000
_cell.length_c   1.000
_cell.angle_alpha   90.00
_cell.angle_beta   90.00
_cell.angle_gamma   90.00
#
_symmetry.space_group_name_H-M   'P 1'
#
loop_
_entity.id
_entity.type
_entity.pdbx_description
1 polymer ?
#
loop_
_entity_poly.entity_id
_entity_poly.type
_entity_poly.pdbx_seq_one_letter_code
_entity_poly.pdbx_strand_id
1 'polypeptide(L)'
;MLPEQVGDWVLHELPRLNEAILNQHAPPELLVTELCEHVLPGLPDPTQLTPVQAQRLVVHLGFAGASVARHYQEHTPGGTEHPERAFDVLTAGEERIPFRRYFAGLAQHTGTGHYDRDSYASLVRWNVGTVRVRLHGEVVAELPGVFDDGRIRSYTGTAGEERFFLLVKQGEAIELAVNCALEPLTAEHASLICEKARHRVREATVLLAELRRLFRDFASRPAEETMAADAFMDVFRQFAAHWTPGDIPPSGALDPEALKRDFLLGIDEPEYDRQARRLFPALLDQERTEIGNLMSDCPLPCRVLAEVGVDEADLRLSDEGDLRRLVAHHPALIDWHRLLTMHAQVSGAHLMLSKKFLFKPQRQRDAAGLGDQHLVSNRAGTTGMTETYLERLTRARQRHTLAALRPVLIPENRDPGADPAVRSDRGAAAPVVLELTG
;
A
#
# COMPACT_ATOMS: atom_id res chain seq x y z
N MET A 1 10.70 21.14 -22.97
CA MET A 1 10.46 21.31 -21.53
C MET A 1 11.20 20.21 -20.80
N LEU A 2 12.01 20.57 -19.81
CA LEU A 2 12.72 19.58 -18.98
C LEU A 2 11.74 19.00 -17.94
N PRO A 3 11.94 17.75 -17.47
CA PRO A 3 11.11 17.15 -16.42
C PRO A 3 10.95 18.02 -15.16
N GLU A 4 11.95 18.84 -14.83
CA GLU A 4 11.93 19.80 -13.72
C GLU A 4 10.84 20.87 -13.89
N GLN A 5 10.64 21.40 -15.10
CA GLN A 5 9.63 22.42 -15.39
C GLN A 5 8.20 21.85 -15.26
N VAL A 6 8.01 20.58 -15.65
CA VAL A 6 6.74 19.86 -15.41
C VAL A 6 6.54 19.65 -13.90
N GLY A 7 7.61 19.32 -13.18
CA GLY A 7 7.61 19.15 -11.73
C GLY A 7 7.17 20.41 -10.99
N ASP A 8 7.71 21.57 -11.35
CA ASP A 8 7.34 22.86 -10.75
C ASP A 8 5.85 23.18 -10.97
N TRP A 9 5.35 22.96 -12.19
CA TRP A 9 3.93 23.16 -12.49
C TRP A 9 3.04 22.21 -11.67
N VAL A 10 3.42 20.93 -11.55
CA VAL A 10 2.67 19.95 -10.73
C VAL A 10 2.72 20.27 -9.24
N LEU A 11 3.81 20.85 -8.73
CA LEU A 11 3.93 21.21 -7.32
C LEU A 11 3.14 22.47 -6.94
N HIS A 12 2.85 23.35 -7.90
CA HIS A 12 2.30 24.68 -7.62
C HIS A 12 0.97 24.95 -8.33
N GLU A 13 0.94 24.80 -9.65
CA GLU A 13 -0.23 25.16 -10.45
C GLU A 13 -1.31 24.08 -10.39
N LEU A 14 -0.95 22.80 -10.41
CA LEU A 14 -1.93 21.71 -10.34
C LEU A 14 -2.77 21.76 -9.04
N PRO A 15 -2.17 21.81 -7.83
CA PRO A 15 -2.89 22.06 -6.58
C PRO A 15 -3.81 23.28 -6.63
N ARG A 16 -3.29 24.42 -7.11
CA ARG A 16 -4.04 25.68 -7.18
C ARG A 16 -5.27 25.55 -8.08
N LEU A 17 -5.13 24.92 -9.23
CA LEU A 17 -6.22 24.70 -10.19
C LEU A 17 -7.24 23.71 -9.64
N ASN A 18 -6.79 22.59 -9.07
CA ASN A 18 -7.67 21.60 -8.46
C ASN A 18 -8.50 22.22 -7.34
N GLU A 19 -7.88 22.95 -6.42
CA GLU A 19 -8.60 23.65 -5.35
C GLU A 19 -9.57 24.70 -5.89
N ALA A 20 -9.20 25.46 -6.93
CA ALA A 20 -10.12 26.42 -7.54
C ALA A 20 -11.35 25.74 -8.16
N ILE A 21 -11.18 24.61 -8.84
CA ILE A 21 -12.27 23.84 -9.45
C ILE A 21 -13.14 23.19 -8.38
N LEU A 22 -12.54 22.53 -7.38
CA LEU A 22 -13.22 21.89 -6.25
C LEU A 22 -14.12 22.88 -5.49
N ASN A 23 -13.63 24.10 -5.30
CA ASN A 23 -14.37 25.17 -4.63
C ASN A 23 -15.27 25.98 -5.58
N GLN A 24 -15.48 25.52 -6.83
CA GLN A 24 -16.33 26.16 -7.85
C GLN A 24 -15.92 27.60 -8.20
N HIS A 25 -14.66 27.96 -7.97
CA HIS A 25 -14.08 29.24 -8.33
C HIS A 25 -13.50 29.25 -9.76
N ALA A 26 -13.34 28.08 -10.38
CA ALA A 26 -12.88 27.92 -11.75
C ALA A 26 -13.62 26.77 -12.46
N PRO A 27 -13.80 26.85 -13.79
CA PRO A 27 -14.39 25.77 -14.56
C PRO A 27 -13.37 24.63 -14.80
N PRO A 28 -13.81 23.35 -14.88
CA PRO A 28 -12.95 22.19 -15.15
C PRO A 28 -12.06 22.34 -16.40
N GLU A 29 -12.56 23.00 -17.44
CA GLU A 29 -11.87 23.21 -18.72
C GLU A 29 -10.57 24.00 -18.55
N LEU A 30 -10.46 24.82 -17.50
CA LEU A 30 -9.26 25.60 -17.23
C LEU A 30 -8.03 24.69 -17.03
N LEU A 31 -8.18 23.56 -16.32
CA LEU A 31 -7.09 22.61 -16.12
C LEU A 31 -6.59 22.05 -17.47
N VAL A 32 -7.52 21.71 -18.36
CA VAL A 32 -7.22 21.18 -19.70
C VAL A 32 -6.52 22.24 -20.55
N THR A 33 -6.99 23.49 -20.52
CA THR A 33 -6.36 24.61 -21.22
C THR A 33 -4.93 24.84 -20.73
N GLU A 34 -4.71 24.93 -19.42
CA GLU A 34 -3.39 25.16 -18.83
C GLU A 34 -2.40 24.04 -19.18
N LEU A 35 -2.84 22.77 -19.14
CA LEU A 35 -2.01 21.64 -19.57
C LEU A 35 -1.63 21.76 -21.06
N CYS A 36 -2.59 22.07 -21.93
CA CYS A 36 -2.39 22.19 -23.37
C CYS A 36 -1.50 23.38 -23.76
N GLU A 37 -1.52 24.48 -23.00
CA GLU A 37 -0.74 25.67 -23.31
C GLU A 37 0.66 25.62 -22.69
N HIS A 38 0.79 25.10 -21.48
CA HIS A 38 2.01 25.28 -20.68
C HIS A 38 2.78 23.99 -20.42
N VAL A 39 2.18 22.81 -20.48
CA VAL A 39 2.85 21.55 -20.09
C VAL A 39 3.08 20.66 -21.30
N LEU A 40 1.99 20.22 -21.95
CA LEU A 40 2.01 19.16 -22.95
C LEU A 40 2.84 19.48 -24.21
N PRO A 41 2.82 20.70 -24.79
CA PRO A 41 3.59 21.00 -26.00
C PRO A 41 5.10 20.86 -25.80
N GLY A 42 5.58 21.07 -24.58
CA GLY A 42 6.99 21.03 -24.26
C GLY A 42 7.53 19.64 -23.97
N LEU A 43 6.69 18.61 -23.87
CA LEU A 43 7.13 17.28 -23.46
C LEU A 43 8.08 16.63 -24.49
N PRO A 44 9.19 16.00 -24.05
CA PRO A 44 10.15 15.35 -24.94
C PRO A 44 9.61 14.02 -25.48
N ASP A 45 10.20 13.49 -26.56
CA ASP A 45 9.95 12.11 -27.00
C ASP A 45 10.36 11.13 -25.87
N PRO A 46 9.50 10.17 -25.46
CA PRO A 46 9.83 9.19 -24.43
C PRO A 46 11.17 8.48 -24.67
N THR A 47 11.53 8.20 -25.92
CA THR A 47 12.77 7.48 -26.29
C THR A 47 14.05 8.26 -25.97
N GLN A 48 13.95 9.58 -25.78
CA GLN A 48 15.07 10.46 -25.44
C GLN A 48 15.35 10.53 -23.93
N LEU A 49 14.46 9.97 -23.11
CA LEU A 49 14.57 10.01 -21.66
C LEU A 49 15.42 8.86 -21.13
N THR A 50 16.00 9.05 -19.95
CA THR A 50 16.44 7.89 -19.15
C THR A 50 15.23 7.22 -18.48
N PRO A 51 15.34 5.95 -18.05
CA PRO A 51 14.26 5.28 -17.31
C PRO A 51 13.80 6.05 -16.07
N VAL A 52 14.73 6.66 -15.32
CA VAL A 52 14.41 7.47 -14.12
C VAL A 52 13.69 8.77 -14.50
N GLN A 53 14.10 9.44 -15.59
CA GLN A 53 13.37 10.62 -16.08
C GLN A 53 11.95 10.25 -16.55
N ALA A 54 11.79 9.09 -17.19
CA ALA A 54 10.47 8.58 -17.56
C ALA A 54 9.61 8.29 -16.32
N GLN A 55 10.16 7.67 -15.27
CA GLN A 55 9.45 7.48 -14.00
C GLN A 55 9.00 8.81 -13.39
N ARG A 56 9.87 9.83 -13.33
CA ARG A 56 9.52 11.17 -12.84
C ARG A 56 8.35 11.78 -13.62
N LEU A 57 8.38 11.70 -14.96
CA LEU A 57 7.28 12.17 -15.79
C LEU A 57 6.00 11.33 -15.62
N VAL A 58 6.10 10.02 -15.43
CA VAL A 58 4.95 9.16 -15.11
C VAL A 58 4.29 9.61 -13.80
N VAL A 59 5.06 9.98 -12.77
CA VAL A 59 4.48 10.55 -11.54
C VAL A 59 3.76 11.88 -11.84
N HIS A 60 4.44 12.84 -12.45
CA HIS A 60 3.88 14.17 -12.72
C HIS A 60 2.63 14.12 -13.60
N LEU A 61 2.70 13.42 -14.73
CA LEU A 61 1.59 13.30 -15.65
C LEU A 61 0.49 12.38 -15.11
N GLY A 62 0.82 11.49 -14.17
CA GLY A 62 -0.16 10.70 -13.43
C GLY A 62 -1.07 11.59 -12.59
N PHE A 63 -0.50 12.50 -11.81
CA PHE A 63 -1.25 13.50 -11.03
C PHE A 63 -2.12 14.40 -11.92
N ALA A 64 -1.55 14.89 -13.03
CA ALA A 64 -2.28 15.73 -13.99
C ALA A 64 -3.43 14.95 -14.67
N GLY A 65 -3.16 13.73 -15.15
CA GLY A 65 -4.14 12.90 -15.84
C GLY A 65 -5.28 12.45 -14.94
N ALA A 66 -5.00 12.08 -13.69
CA ALA A 66 -6.02 11.75 -12.70
C ALA A 66 -6.89 12.96 -12.34
N SER A 67 -6.30 14.17 -12.29
CA SER A 67 -7.05 15.41 -12.08
C SER A 67 -8.00 15.72 -13.25
N VAL A 68 -7.52 15.58 -14.50
CA VAL A 68 -8.36 15.73 -15.70
C VAL A 68 -9.49 14.70 -15.70
N ALA A 69 -9.19 13.43 -15.44
CA ALA A 69 -10.20 12.36 -15.41
C ALA A 69 -11.27 12.61 -14.35
N ARG A 70 -10.85 12.99 -13.13
CA ARG A 70 -11.76 13.32 -12.02
C ARG A 70 -12.73 14.43 -12.43
N HIS A 71 -12.19 15.59 -12.83
CA HIS A 71 -13.03 16.77 -13.08
C HIS A 71 -13.94 16.57 -14.30
N TYR A 72 -13.47 15.90 -15.34
CA TYR A 72 -14.30 15.54 -16.51
C TYR A 72 -15.49 14.67 -16.09
N GLN A 73 -15.25 13.59 -15.32
CA GLN A 73 -16.30 12.67 -14.91
C GLN A 73 -17.29 13.30 -13.93
N GLU A 74 -16.84 14.22 -13.08
CA GLU A 74 -17.69 14.92 -12.12
C GLU A 74 -18.66 15.90 -12.80
N HIS A 75 -18.23 16.54 -13.89
CA HIS A 75 -18.96 17.67 -14.49
C HIS A 75 -19.59 17.37 -15.86
N THR A 76 -19.19 16.29 -16.53
CA THR A 76 -19.69 15.96 -17.87
C THR A 76 -20.78 14.89 -17.82
N PRO A 77 -21.98 15.14 -18.40
CA PRO A 77 -23.01 14.11 -18.54
C PRO A 77 -22.49 12.88 -19.29
N GLY A 78 -22.63 11.70 -18.69
CA GLY A 78 -22.10 10.45 -19.26
C GLY A 78 -20.59 10.28 -19.12
N GLY A 79 -19.92 11.14 -18.33
CA GLY A 79 -18.48 11.13 -18.16
C GLY A 79 -17.97 9.84 -17.53
N THR A 80 -18.69 9.29 -16.55
CA THR A 80 -18.37 8.03 -15.88
C THR A 80 -18.45 6.79 -16.78
N GLU A 81 -19.32 6.83 -17.79
CA GLU A 81 -19.52 5.76 -18.77
C GLU A 81 -18.45 5.80 -19.87
N HIS A 82 -17.90 6.98 -20.13
CA HIS A 82 -16.89 7.23 -21.15
C HIS A 82 -15.70 8.05 -20.60
N PRO A 83 -15.02 7.55 -19.54
CA PRO A 83 -13.93 8.28 -18.88
C PRO A 83 -12.76 8.57 -19.83
N GLU A 84 -12.57 7.74 -20.85
CA GLU A 84 -11.50 7.86 -21.83
C GLU A 84 -11.54 9.15 -22.65
N ARG A 85 -12.73 9.75 -22.74
CA ARG A 85 -12.98 10.99 -23.50
C ARG A 85 -12.42 12.23 -22.81
N ALA A 86 -12.11 12.15 -21.51
CA ALA A 86 -11.43 13.21 -20.77
C ALA A 86 -10.11 13.66 -21.43
N PHE A 87 -9.50 12.75 -22.20
CA PHE A 87 -8.17 12.95 -22.79
C PHE A 87 -8.19 13.25 -24.30
N ASP A 88 -9.36 13.30 -24.95
CA ASP A 88 -9.48 13.37 -26.42
C ASP A 88 -8.79 14.59 -27.03
N VAL A 89 -8.74 15.70 -26.29
CA VAL A 89 -8.15 16.97 -26.72
C VAL A 89 -6.68 17.13 -26.32
N LEU A 90 -6.15 16.20 -25.51
CA LEU A 90 -4.79 16.30 -24.97
C LEU A 90 -3.78 15.65 -25.91
N THR A 91 -2.81 16.45 -26.39
CA THR A 91 -1.69 15.99 -27.22
C THR A 91 -0.35 16.44 -26.65
N ALA A 92 0.63 15.55 -26.59
CA ALA A 92 1.96 15.78 -26.03
C ALA A 92 3.04 15.95 -27.12
N GLY A 93 3.98 16.86 -26.84
CA GLY A 93 5.16 17.13 -27.67
C GLY A 93 4.85 17.79 -29.02
N GLU A 94 5.91 18.07 -29.78
CA GLU A 94 5.83 18.71 -31.10
C GLU A 94 5.06 17.84 -32.12
N GLU A 95 5.19 16.51 -32.01
CA GLU A 95 4.48 15.55 -32.86
C GLU A 95 2.98 15.41 -32.53
N ARG A 96 2.52 16.07 -31.46
CA ARG A 96 1.12 16.05 -31.00
C ARG A 96 0.59 14.64 -30.77
N ILE A 97 1.37 13.81 -30.08
CA ILE A 97 1.01 12.42 -29.74
C ILE A 97 -0.18 12.44 -28.77
N PRO A 98 -1.26 11.66 -28.98
CA PRO A 98 -2.37 11.60 -28.03
C PRO A 98 -1.90 11.26 -26.61
N PHE A 99 -2.38 11.98 -25.59
CA PHE A 99 -1.86 11.91 -24.22
C PHE A 99 -1.76 10.48 -23.67
N ARG A 100 -2.82 9.66 -23.79
CA ARG A 100 -2.81 8.27 -23.31
C ARG A 100 -1.75 7.42 -24.01
N ARG A 101 -1.53 7.63 -25.31
CA ARG A 101 -0.47 6.95 -26.06
C ARG A 101 0.92 7.40 -25.62
N TYR A 102 1.07 8.70 -25.35
CA TYR A 102 2.32 9.25 -24.82
C TYR A 102 2.64 8.69 -23.43
N PHE A 103 1.64 8.66 -22.53
CA PHE A 103 1.77 8.09 -21.19
C PHE A 103 2.14 6.60 -21.25
N ALA A 104 1.47 5.82 -22.09
CA ALA A 104 1.81 4.41 -22.30
C ALA A 104 3.27 4.23 -22.79
N GLY A 105 3.73 5.12 -23.68
CA GLY A 105 5.13 5.15 -24.13
C GLY A 105 6.11 5.45 -22.99
N LEU A 106 5.79 6.40 -22.10
CA LEU A 106 6.58 6.67 -20.90
C LEU A 106 6.59 5.47 -19.94
N ALA A 107 5.43 4.87 -19.67
CA ALA A 107 5.29 3.72 -18.81
C ALA A 107 6.15 2.55 -19.31
N GLN A 108 6.13 2.28 -20.61
CA GLN A 108 6.99 1.29 -21.25
C GLN A 108 8.48 1.65 -21.09
N HIS A 109 8.85 2.90 -21.31
CA HIS A 109 10.23 3.37 -21.26
C HIS A 109 10.83 3.37 -19.84
N THR A 110 9.99 3.30 -18.80
CA THR A 110 10.49 3.05 -17.43
C THR A 110 11.20 1.69 -17.30
N GLY A 111 10.89 0.73 -18.18
CA GLY A 111 11.44 -0.63 -18.12
C GLY A 111 10.95 -1.46 -16.93
N THR A 112 9.89 -1.03 -16.23
CA THR A 112 9.39 -1.68 -15.00
C THR A 112 8.08 -2.46 -15.20
N GLY A 113 7.52 -2.44 -16.41
CA GLY A 113 6.18 -2.98 -16.67
C GLY A 113 5.07 -2.18 -16.01
N HIS A 114 5.31 -0.88 -15.76
CA HIS A 114 4.34 0.04 -15.20
C HIS A 114 3.07 0.10 -16.05
N TYR A 115 1.94 0.29 -15.38
CA TYR A 115 0.64 0.39 -16.02
C TYR A 115 0.51 1.65 -16.90
N ASP A 116 -0.41 1.66 -17.87
CA ASP A 116 -0.57 2.75 -18.85
C ASP A 116 -1.41 3.94 -18.32
N ARG A 117 -1.51 4.05 -17.01
CA ARG A 117 -2.04 5.17 -16.22
C ARG A 117 -1.26 5.30 -14.91
N ASP A 118 -1.58 6.29 -14.08
CA ASP A 118 -1.08 6.33 -12.70
C ASP A 118 -1.45 5.04 -11.93
N SER A 119 -0.50 4.57 -11.12
CA SER A 119 -0.63 3.36 -10.30
C SER A 119 -0.23 3.64 -8.85
N TYR A 120 -0.36 2.66 -7.96
CA TYR A 120 0.17 2.76 -6.59
C TYR A 120 1.68 3.07 -6.58
N ALA A 121 2.44 2.47 -7.50
CA ALA A 121 3.87 2.71 -7.62
C ALA A 121 4.19 4.18 -7.96
N SER A 122 3.52 4.77 -8.94
CA SER A 122 3.75 6.18 -9.30
C SER A 122 3.17 7.16 -8.28
N LEU A 123 2.02 6.84 -7.69
CA LEU A 123 1.30 7.73 -6.79
C LEU A 123 1.97 7.85 -5.40
N VAL A 124 2.46 6.72 -4.88
CA VAL A 124 3.03 6.64 -3.53
C VAL A 124 4.53 6.38 -3.58
N ARG A 125 4.95 5.23 -4.13
CA ARG A 125 6.32 4.75 -3.98
C ARG A 125 7.32 5.67 -4.64
N TRP A 126 7.11 6.05 -5.89
CA TRP A 126 8.03 6.92 -6.62
C TRP A 126 7.89 8.38 -6.21
N ASN A 127 6.69 8.81 -5.83
CA ASN A 127 6.37 10.18 -5.45
C ASN A 127 7.05 10.62 -4.14
N VAL A 128 6.91 9.83 -3.08
CA VAL A 128 7.54 10.14 -1.79
C VAL A 128 9.02 9.78 -1.85
N GLY A 129 9.87 10.62 -1.25
CA GLY A 129 11.31 10.39 -1.13
C GLY A 129 11.67 9.01 -0.55
N THR A 130 12.94 8.64 -0.69
CA THR A 130 13.44 7.33 -0.25
C THR A 130 13.27 7.17 1.26
N VAL A 131 12.68 6.05 1.69
CA VAL A 131 12.55 5.70 3.11
C VAL A 131 13.47 4.53 3.43
N ARG A 132 14.35 4.72 4.42
CA ARG A 132 15.19 3.66 5.00
C ARG A 132 14.61 3.20 6.33
N VAL A 133 14.53 1.89 6.50
CA VAL A 133 14.16 1.26 7.76
C VAL A 133 15.42 0.77 8.44
N ARG A 134 15.66 1.23 9.67
CA ARG A 134 16.79 0.80 10.48
C ARG A 134 16.33 -0.01 11.69
N LEU A 135 17.06 -1.08 11.95
CA LEU A 135 16.90 -1.93 13.12
C LEU A 135 18.29 -2.24 13.67
N HIS A 136 18.48 -2.10 14.99
CA HIS A 136 19.79 -2.23 15.64
C HIS A 136 20.89 -1.30 15.07
N GLY A 137 20.50 -0.16 14.49
CA GLY A 137 21.43 0.78 13.85
C GLY A 137 21.80 0.44 12.40
N GLU A 138 21.42 -0.73 11.90
CA GLU A 138 21.68 -1.18 10.53
C GLU A 138 20.47 -0.89 9.63
N VAL A 139 20.72 -0.58 8.36
CA VAL A 139 19.65 -0.46 7.35
C VAL A 139 19.20 -1.85 6.96
N VAL A 140 17.95 -2.20 7.29
CA VAL A 140 17.36 -3.52 7.00
C VAL A 140 16.48 -3.51 5.75
N ALA A 141 16.02 -2.34 5.31
CA ALA A 141 15.36 -2.14 4.02
C ALA A 141 15.49 -0.69 3.56
N GLU A 142 15.45 -0.50 2.25
CA GLU A 142 15.39 0.80 1.59
C GLU A 142 14.30 0.75 0.51
N LEU A 143 13.31 1.64 0.61
CA LEU A 143 12.24 1.76 -0.37
C LEU A 143 12.44 3.06 -1.18
N PRO A 144 12.98 2.98 -2.40
CA PRO A 144 13.42 4.16 -3.15
C PRO A 144 12.25 5.03 -3.61
N GLY A 145 12.43 6.35 -3.57
CA GLY A 145 11.64 7.33 -4.33
C GLY A 145 12.39 7.75 -5.59
N VAL A 146 11.72 8.44 -6.52
CA VAL A 146 12.39 8.99 -7.72
C VAL A 146 12.71 10.48 -7.59
N PHE A 147 12.28 11.11 -6.51
CA PHE A 147 12.53 12.52 -6.19
C PHE A 147 13.40 12.67 -4.93
N ASP A 148 14.26 13.66 -4.97
CA ASP A 148 15.28 14.00 -3.98
C ASP A 148 15.24 15.49 -3.56
N ASP A 149 14.08 16.12 -3.75
CA ASP A 149 13.86 17.55 -3.54
C ASP A 149 13.11 17.90 -2.24
N GLY A 150 12.83 16.91 -1.39
CA GLY A 150 12.09 17.08 -0.14
C GLY A 150 10.60 17.35 -0.32
N ARG A 151 10.05 17.19 -1.53
CA ARG A 151 8.66 17.54 -1.85
C ARG A 151 7.84 16.32 -2.25
N ILE A 152 6.63 16.22 -1.70
CA ILE A 152 5.64 15.22 -2.07
C ILE A 152 4.65 15.88 -3.03
N ARG A 153 4.46 15.29 -4.22
CA ARG A 153 3.47 15.78 -5.18
C ARG A 153 2.09 15.38 -4.66
N SER A 154 1.12 16.28 -4.81
CA SER A 154 -0.22 16.12 -4.29
C SER A 154 -1.24 16.72 -5.26
N TYR A 155 -2.48 16.26 -5.18
CA TYR A 155 -3.58 16.79 -5.97
C TYR A 155 -4.00 18.18 -5.51
N THR A 156 -3.99 18.42 -4.19
CA THR A 156 -4.57 19.63 -3.57
C THR A 156 -3.54 20.53 -2.89
N GLY A 157 -2.29 20.09 -2.73
CA GLY A 157 -1.27 20.85 -2.00
C GLY A 157 -1.52 20.90 -0.48
N THR A 158 -2.48 20.13 0.03
CA THR A 158 -2.80 20.15 1.46
C THR A 158 -1.81 19.29 2.26
N ALA A 159 -1.41 19.80 3.43
CA ALA A 159 -0.52 19.07 4.33
C ALA A 159 -1.10 17.71 4.78
N GLY A 160 -2.42 17.56 4.82
CA GLY A 160 -3.04 16.29 5.16
C GLY A 160 -2.88 15.23 4.09
N GLU A 161 -2.91 15.63 2.82
CA GLU A 161 -2.62 14.76 1.68
C GLU A 161 -1.17 14.27 1.68
N GLU A 162 -0.21 15.19 1.85
CA GLU A 162 1.20 14.84 1.93
C GLU A 162 1.50 13.87 3.09
N ARG A 163 0.90 14.10 4.26
CA ARG A 163 1.04 13.20 5.42
C ARG A 163 0.43 11.83 5.16
N PHE A 164 -0.66 11.75 4.40
CA PHE A 164 -1.25 10.47 4.02
C PHE A 164 -0.31 9.70 3.09
N PHE A 165 0.24 10.34 2.06
CA PHE A 165 1.25 9.69 1.21
C PHE A 165 2.47 9.22 1.98
N LEU A 166 2.97 10.06 2.90
CA LEU A 166 4.09 9.69 3.77
C LEU A 166 3.75 8.48 4.65
N LEU A 167 2.56 8.43 5.25
CA LEU A 167 2.10 7.28 6.03
C LEU A 167 2.13 5.99 5.20
N VAL A 168 1.57 6.02 3.99
CA VAL A 168 1.50 4.83 3.13
C VAL A 168 2.91 4.37 2.73
N LYS A 169 3.79 5.29 2.29
CA LYS A 169 5.18 4.98 1.95
C LYS A 169 5.97 4.41 3.14
N GLN A 170 5.82 4.99 4.32
CA GLN A 170 6.45 4.50 5.55
C GLN A 170 5.94 3.11 5.93
N GLY A 171 4.63 2.88 5.77
CA GLY A 171 4.01 1.58 5.96
C GLY A 171 4.63 0.53 5.05
N GLU A 172 4.62 0.78 3.73
CA GLU A 172 5.20 -0.10 2.71
C GLU A 172 6.69 -0.38 2.97
N ALA A 173 7.47 0.61 3.40
CA ALA A 173 8.88 0.41 3.71
C ALA A 173 9.12 -0.54 4.90
N ILE A 174 8.28 -0.44 5.94
CA ILE A 174 8.33 -1.40 7.07
C ILE A 174 7.88 -2.79 6.61
N GLU A 175 6.85 -2.86 5.77
CA GLU A 175 6.39 -4.13 5.20
C GLU A 175 7.46 -4.82 4.35
N LEU A 176 8.19 -4.05 3.53
CA LEU A 176 9.38 -4.52 2.81
C LEU A 176 10.43 -5.08 3.78
N ALA A 177 10.73 -4.36 4.87
CA ALA A 177 11.69 -4.83 5.87
C ALA A 177 11.28 -6.16 6.52
N VAL A 178 9.98 -6.33 6.79
CA VAL A 178 9.43 -7.61 7.29
C VAL A 178 9.65 -8.71 6.26
N ASN A 179 9.34 -8.46 4.99
CA ASN A 179 9.51 -9.46 3.93
C ASN A 179 10.99 -9.78 3.69
N CYS A 180 11.91 -8.80 3.68
CA CYS A 180 13.35 -9.05 3.60
C CYS A 180 13.89 -9.93 4.76
N ALA A 181 13.28 -9.85 5.94
CA ALA A 181 13.62 -10.73 7.05
C ALA A 181 13.15 -12.18 6.82
N LEU A 182 11.96 -12.35 6.24
CA LEU A 182 11.25 -13.63 6.08
C LEU A 182 11.57 -14.37 4.78
N GLU A 183 11.73 -13.69 3.65
CA GLU A 183 11.96 -14.28 2.33
C GLU A 183 13.13 -15.27 2.29
N PRO A 184 14.28 -15.05 2.96
CA PRO A 184 15.35 -16.06 2.98
C PRO A 184 14.94 -17.40 3.61
N LEU A 185 13.82 -17.44 4.35
CA LEU A 185 13.27 -18.66 4.93
C LEU A 185 12.43 -19.47 3.91
N THR A 186 12.11 -18.92 2.74
CA THR A 186 11.40 -19.66 1.69
C THR A 186 12.30 -20.62 0.92
N ALA A 187 13.63 -20.52 1.04
CA ALA A 187 14.55 -21.44 0.37
C ALA A 187 14.27 -22.91 0.75
N GLU A 188 14.40 -23.83 -0.21
CA GLU A 188 14.02 -25.25 -0.10
C GLU A 188 14.66 -25.95 1.12
N HIS A 189 15.90 -25.59 1.46
CA HIS A 189 16.65 -26.20 2.56
C HIS A 189 16.82 -25.28 3.78
N ALA A 190 16.04 -24.20 3.88
CA ALA A 190 16.06 -23.35 5.06
C ALA A 190 15.38 -24.07 6.24
N SER A 191 16.13 -24.31 7.34
CA SER A 191 15.54 -24.73 8.61
C SER A 191 14.82 -23.55 9.26
N LEU A 192 13.58 -23.76 9.66
CA LEU A 192 12.67 -22.76 10.22
C LEU A 192 12.65 -22.77 11.76
N ILE A 193 13.31 -23.76 12.37
CA ILE A 193 13.40 -23.91 13.83
C ILE A 193 14.78 -23.57 14.40
N CYS A 194 15.80 -23.42 13.55
CA CYS A 194 17.15 -23.04 13.98
C CYS A 194 17.22 -21.61 14.54
N GLU A 195 18.25 -21.29 15.33
CA GLU A 195 18.35 -19.98 15.97
C GLU A 195 18.40 -18.80 14.98
N LYS A 196 19.01 -19.00 13.80
CA LYS A 196 19.03 -17.98 12.74
C LYS A 196 17.63 -17.67 12.21
N ALA A 197 16.79 -18.68 12.02
CA ALA A 197 15.40 -18.48 11.58
C ALA A 197 14.58 -17.82 12.68
N ARG A 198 14.73 -18.27 13.93
CA ARG A 198 14.08 -17.66 15.10
C ARG A 198 14.45 -16.18 15.25
N HIS A 199 15.72 -15.83 15.05
CA HIS A 199 16.17 -14.43 15.06
C HIS A 199 15.42 -13.58 14.02
N ARG A 200 15.38 -14.03 12.76
CA ARG A 200 14.66 -13.35 11.67
C ARG A 200 13.17 -13.19 11.96
N VAL A 201 12.53 -14.23 12.49
CA VAL A 201 11.11 -14.20 12.88
C VAL A 201 10.86 -13.18 13.99
N ARG A 202 11.75 -13.08 14.97
CA ARG A 202 11.66 -12.07 16.03
C ARG A 202 11.86 -10.65 15.50
N GLU A 203 12.83 -10.44 14.61
CA GLU A 203 13.03 -9.13 13.95
C GLU A 203 11.80 -8.73 13.13
N ALA A 204 11.25 -9.63 12.33
CA ALA A 204 10.00 -9.43 11.59
C ALA A 204 8.83 -9.09 12.53
N THR A 205 8.76 -9.72 13.71
CA THR A 205 7.74 -9.41 14.71
C THR A 205 7.89 -8.00 15.27
N VAL A 206 9.11 -7.54 15.54
CA VAL A 206 9.40 -6.18 16.00
C VAL A 206 9.03 -5.15 14.94
N LEU A 207 9.36 -5.42 13.67
CA LEU A 207 9.00 -4.55 12.54
C LEU A 207 7.48 -4.45 12.36
N LEU A 208 6.73 -5.55 12.45
CA LEU A 208 5.26 -5.50 12.43
C LEU A 208 4.67 -4.75 13.62
N ALA A 209 5.28 -4.85 14.81
CA ALA A 209 4.85 -4.08 15.97
C ALA A 209 5.02 -2.57 15.74
N GLU A 210 6.11 -2.17 15.07
CA GLU A 210 6.32 -0.79 14.66
C GLU A 210 5.29 -0.33 13.61
N LEU A 211 5.00 -1.14 12.60
CA LEU A 211 3.96 -0.84 11.61
C LEU A 211 2.59 -0.65 12.27
N ARG A 212 2.25 -1.52 13.22
CA ARG A 212 1.02 -1.38 14.02
C ARG A 212 1.01 -0.06 14.78
N ARG A 213 2.15 0.33 15.37
CA ARG A 213 2.28 1.61 16.10
C ARG A 213 2.09 2.79 15.16
N LEU A 214 2.74 2.79 14.00
CA LEU A 214 2.59 3.82 12.96
C LEU A 214 1.11 4.04 12.61
N PHE A 215 0.37 2.97 12.33
CA PHE A 215 -1.06 3.05 12.01
C PHE A 215 -1.91 3.55 13.18
N ARG A 216 -1.62 3.11 14.42
CA ARG A 216 -2.36 3.58 15.60
C ARG A 216 -2.08 5.04 15.92
N ASP A 217 -0.83 5.46 15.81
CA ASP A 217 -0.41 6.83 16.07
C ASP A 217 -1.11 7.77 15.09
N PHE A 218 -1.09 7.45 13.79
CA PHE A 218 -1.84 8.21 12.79
C PHE A 218 -3.35 8.23 13.08
N ALA A 219 -3.94 7.09 13.42
CA ALA A 219 -5.37 7.06 13.75
C ALA A 219 -5.75 7.80 15.03
N SER A 220 -4.83 7.97 15.97
CA SER A 220 -5.09 8.64 17.25
C SER A 220 -4.99 10.17 17.17
N ARG A 221 -4.28 10.68 16.16
CA ARG A 221 -4.06 12.11 15.96
C ARG A 221 -5.33 12.84 15.50
N PRO A 222 -5.42 14.14 15.80
CA PRO A 222 -6.51 14.99 15.34
C PRO A 222 -6.44 15.20 13.80
N ALA A 223 -7.52 15.70 13.20
CA ALA A 223 -7.65 15.79 11.74
C ALA A 223 -6.63 16.75 11.12
N GLU A 224 -6.27 17.81 11.85
CA GLU A 224 -5.32 18.86 11.46
C GLU A 224 -3.88 18.33 11.35
N GLU A 225 -3.57 17.25 12.07
CA GLU A 225 -2.28 16.55 12.08
C GLU A 225 -2.28 15.31 11.16
N THR A 226 -3.41 14.99 10.55
CA THR A 226 -3.60 13.85 9.66
C THR A 226 -4.34 14.34 8.41
N MET A 227 -5.40 13.64 7.99
CA MET A 227 -6.32 14.06 6.95
C MET A 227 -7.74 13.93 7.48
N ALA A 228 -8.59 14.93 7.30
CA ALA A 228 -10.00 14.83 7.69
C ALA A 228 -10.71 13.72 6.89
N ALA A 229 -11.63 12.98 7.52
CA ALA A 229 -12.33 11.88 6.85
C ALA A 229 -13.17 12.36 5.65
N ASP A 230 -13.81 13.52 5.76
CA ASP A 230 -14.56 14.11 4.64
C ASP A 230 -13.61 14.50 3.49
N ALA A 231 -12.47 15.11 3.79
CA ALA A 231 -11.46 15.41 2.77
C ALA A 231 -10.91 14.14 2.10
N PHE A 232 -10.71 13.06 2.86
CA PHE A 232 -10.31 11.77 2.31
C PHE A 232 -11.36 11.22 1.34
N MET A 233 -12.64 11.19 1.75
CA MET A 233 -13.72 10.59 0.97
C MET A 233 -14.14 11.42 -0.24
N ASP A 234 -14.26 12.74 -0.06
CA ASP A 234 -14.92 13.63 -1.04
C ASP A 234 -13.93 14.27 -2.01
N VAL A 235 -12.67 14.39 -1.60
CA VAL A 235 -11.64 15.05 -2.41
C VAL A 235 -10.60 14.03 -2.85
N PHE A 236 -9.76 13.59 -1.90
CA PHE A 236 -8.56 12.80 -2.20
C PHE A 236 -8.88 11.49 -2.93
N ARG A 237 -9.81 10.69 -2.40
CA ARG A 237 -10.19 9.38 -2.98
C ARG A 237 -10.80 9.52 -4.37
N GLN A 238 -11.45 10.63 -4.68
CA GLN A 238 -12.14 10.83 -5.96
C GLN A 238 -11.15 11.04 -7.12
N PHE A 239 -9.87 11.32 -6.85
CA PHE A 239 -8.82 11.32 -7.88
C PHE A 239 -8.45 9.91 -8.37
N ALA A 240 -8.81 8.86 -7.64
CA ALA A 240 -8.65 7.48 -8.09
C ALA A 240 -9.77 7.04 -9.07
N ALA A 241 -10.25 7.96 -9.92
CA ALA A 241 -11.25 7.65 -10.94
C ALA A 241 -10.64 6.83 -12.10
N HIS A 242 -11.49 6.17 -12.88
CA HIS A 242 -11.09 5.42 -14.06
C HIS A 242 -10.59 6.37 -15.15
N TRP A 243 -9.51 6.02 -15.86
CA TRP A 243 -9.08 6.69 -17.10
C TRP A 243 -9.68 6.00 -18.31
N THR A 244 -9.90 4.70 -18.23
CA THR A 244 -10.62 3.91 -19.25
C THR A 244 -11.54 2.89 -18.58
N PRO A 245 -12.62 2.44 -19.25
CA PRO A 245 -13.50 1.43 -18.69
C PRO A 245 -12.76 0.15 -18.33
N GLY A 246 -12.83 -0.25 -17.06
CA GLY A 246 -12.23 -1.49 -16.57
C GLY A 246 -10.74 -1.42 -16.23
N ASP A 247 -10.13 -0.24 -16.27
CA ASP A 247 -8.80 -0.06 -15.70
C ASP A 247 -8.78 -0.23 -14.17
N ILE A 248 -7.59 -0.26 -13.58
CA ILE A 248 -7.39 -0.40 -12.13
C ILE A 248 -6.71 0.87 -11.59
N PRO A 249 -7.46 1.79 -10.97
CA PRO A 249 -6.89 2.98 -10.35
C PRO A 249 -6.02 2.67 -9.12
N PRO A 250 -5.12 3.60 -8.72
CA PRO A 250 -4.32 3.45 -7.50
C PRO A 250 -5.18 3.17 -6.27
N SER A 251 -4.72 2.25 -5.42
CA SER A 251 -5.43 1.82 -4.22
C SER A 251 -4.45 1.20 -3.24
N GLY A 252 -4.70 1.32 -1.93
CA GLY A 252 -3.93 0.61 -0.92
C GLY A 252 -4.00 -0.92 -1.04
N ALA A 253 -4.94 -1.46 -1.83
CA ALA A 253 -4.97 -2.88 -2.19
C ALA A 253 -3.76 -3.32 -3.02
N LEU A 254 -3.12 -2.37 -3.70
CA LEU A 254 -2.00 -2.59 -4.62
C LEU A 254 -0.64 -2.47 -3.91
N ASP A 255 -0.61 -2.43 -2.58
CA ASP A 255 0.63 -2.57 -1.81
C ASP A 255 1.19 -3.99 -2.02
N PRO A 256 2.32 -4.14 -2.75
CA PRO A 256 2.83 -5.46 -3.07
C PRO A 256 3.41 -6.15 -1.84
N GLU A 257 3.91 -5.43 -0.84
CA GLU A 257 4.52 -6.03 0.34
C GLU A 257 3.46 -6.63 1.26
N ALA A 258 2.27 -6.03 1.30
CA ALA A 258 1.10 -6.61 1.98
C ALA A 258 0.65 -7.91 1.30
N LEU A 259 0.57 -7.91 -0.04
CA LEU A 259 0.21 -9.08 -0.84
C LEU A 259 1.23 -10.21 -0.65
N LYS A 260 2.53 -9.92 -0.80
CA LYS A 260 3.63 -10.87 -0.57
C LYS A 260 3.54 -11.50 0.82
N ARG A 261 3.33 -10.69 1.85
CA ARG A 261 3.28 -11.16 3.24
C ARG A 261 2.13 -12.13 3.50
N ASP A 262 0.96 -11.91 2.88
CA ASP A 262 -0.15 -12.83 3.01
C ASP A 262 0.13 -14.21 2.39
N PHE A 263 0.86 -14.27 1.27
CA PHE A 263 1.28 -15.54 0.68
C PHE A 263 2.44 -16.20 1.45
N LEU A 264 3.40 -15.40 1.95
CA LEU A 264 4.49 -15.88 2.81
C LEU A 264 3.96 -16.53 4.10
N LEU A 265 2.99 -15.88 4.76
CA LEU A 265 2.46 -16.31 6.06
C LEU A 265 1.20 -17.17 5.94
N GLY A 266 0.62 -17.28 4.75
CA GLY A 266 -0.63 -17.98 4.50
C GLY A 266 -1.85 -17.17 4.95
N ILE A 267 -2.92 -17.28 4.18
CA ILE A 267 -4.22 -16.67 4.49
C ILE A 267 -5.35 -17.64 4.12
N ASP A 268 -6.13 -18.00 5.13
CA ASP A 268 -7.30 -18.88 4.97
C ASP A 268 -8.54 -18.03 4.61
N GLU A 269 -8.53 -17.50 3.38
CA GLU A 269 -9.65 -16.79 2.79
C GLU A 269 -9.96 -17.36 1.39
N PRO A 270 -11.18 -17.89 1.15
CA PRO A 270 -11.55 -18.44 -0.15
C PRO A 270 -11.38 -17.45 -1.31
N GLU A 271 -10.83 -17.93 -2.43
CA GLU A 271 -10.58 -17.16 -3.66
C GLU A 271 -9.67 -15.93 -3.49
N TYR A 272 -8.87 -15.86 -2.41
CA TYR A 272 -7.94 -14.75 -2.19
C TYR A 272 -6.92 -14.63 -3.33
N ASP A 273 -6.43 -15.75 -3.83
CA ASP A 273 -5.52 -15.86 -4.97
C ASP A 273 -6.11 -15.23 -6.24
N ARG A 274 -7.39 -15.50 -6.52
CA ARG A 274 -8.13 -14.94 -7.65
C ARG A 274 -8.31 -13.43 -7.49
N GLN A 275 -8.59 -12.96 -6.27
CA GLN A 275 -8.70 -11.54 -5.99
C GLN A 275 -7.35 -10.82 -6.16
N ALA A 276 -6.26 -11.40 -5.66
CA ALA A 276 -4.92 -10.84 -5.85
C ALA A 276 -4.53 -10.77 -7.34
N ARG A 277 -4.82 -11.82 -8.13
CA ARG A 277 -4.55 -11.84 -9.58
C ARG A 277 -5.28 -10.75 -10.37
N ARG A 278 -6.46 -10.31 -9.90
CA ARG A 278 -7.18 -9.18 -10.54
C ARG A 278 -6.40 -7.87 -10.44
N LEU A 279 -5.51 -7.74 -9.45
CA LEU A 279 -4.71 -6.54 -9.22
C LEU A 279 -3.43 -6.49 -10.04
N PHE A 280 -2.97 -7.64 -10.55
CA PHE A 280 -1.67 -7.79 -11.25
C PHE A 280 -1.43 -6.81 -12.39
N PRO A 281 -2.43 -6.45 -13.24
CA PRO A 281 -2.21 -5.48 -14.31
C PRO A 281 -1.70 -4.12 -13.84
N ALA A 282 -2.04 -3.71 -12.60
CA ALA A 282 -1.61 -2.44 -12.02
C ALA A 282 -0.34 -2.51 -11.14
N LEU A 283 0.26 -3.71 -11.02
CA LEU A 283 1.55 -3.91 -10.36
C LEU A 283 2.70 -3.71 -11.36
N LEU A 284 3.95 -3.69 -10.87
CA LEU A 284 5.15 -3.75 -11.70
C LEU A 284 5.47 -5.21 -12.10
N ASP A 285 6.29 -5.40 -13.14
CA ASP A 285 6.68 -6.73 -13.62
C ASP A 285 7.31 -7.58 -12.52
N GLN A 286 8.27 -7.02 -11.79
CA GLN A 286 8.96 -7.71 -10.71
C GLN A 286 7.98 -8.14 -9.60
N GLU A 287 7.06 -7.26 -9.21
CA GLU A 287 6.06 -7.54 -8.18
C GLU A 287 5.12 -8.67 -8.59
N ARG A 288 4.66 -8.66 -9.84
CA ARG A 288 3.84 -9.75 -10.40
C ARG A 288 4.58 -11.09 -10.33
N THR A 289 5.86 -11.10 -10.70
CA THR A 289 6.68 -12.32 -10.66
C THR A 289 6.87 -12.81 -9.22
N GLU A 290 7.25 -11.93 -8.29
CA GLU A 290 7.48 -12.29 -6.90
C GLU A 290 6.22 -12.81 -6.22
N ILE A 291 5.10 -12.11 -6.35
CA ILE A 291 3.81 -12.55 -5.80
C ILE A 291 3.37 -13.85 -6.48
N GLY A 292 3.49 -13.95 -7.80
CA GLY A 292 3.12 -15.15 -8.56
C GLY A 292 3.88 -16.41 -8.13
N ASN A 293 5.16 -16.28 -7.79
CA ASN A 293 5.95 -17.38 -7.23
C ASN A 293 5.44 -17.78 -5.84
N LEU A 294 5.24 -16.81 -4.94
CA LEU A 294 4.74 -17.06 -3.59
C LEU A 294 3.34 -17.69 -3.56
N MET A 295 2.49 -17.36 -4.53
CA MET A 295 1.16 -17.99 -4.68
C MET A 295 1.22 -19.50 -4.93
N SER A 296 2.34 -20.00 -5.44
CA SER A 296 2.54 -21.41 -5.76
C SER A 296 3.31 -22.17 -4.66
N ASP A 297 3.89 -21.44 -3.71
CA ASP A 297 4.72 -21.99 -2.64
C ASP A 297 3.90 -22.42 -1.42
N CYS A 298 4.46 -23.34 -0.63
CA CYS A 298 3.91 -23.68 0.67
C CYS A 298 4.21 -22.56 1.68
N PRO A 299 3.19 -21.97 2.35
CA PRO A 299 3.40 -20.91 3.33
C PRO A 299 4.35 -21.32 4.47
N LEU A 300 5.10 -20.35 5.00
CA LEU A 300 6.11 -20.59 6.04
C LEU A 300 5.54 -21.29 7.28
N PRO A 301 4.36 -20.92 7.83
CA PRO A 301 3.80 -21.61 9.00
C PRO A 301 3.49 -23.09 8.75
N CYS A 302 3.04 -23.45 7.55
CA CYS A 302 2.79 -24.84 7.20
C CYS A 302 4.10 -25.64 7.15
N ARG A 303 5.16 -25.03 6.60
CA ARG A 303 6.49 -25.64 6.59
C ARG A 303 7.09 -25.81 7.98
N VAL A 304 6.87 -24.85 8.89
CA VAL A 304 7.28 -24.96 10.30
C VAL A 304 6.63 -26.16 10.96
N LEU A 305 5.32 -26.35 10.76
CA LEU A 305 4.59 -27.50 11.29
C LEU A 305 5.15 -28.82 10.73
N ALA A 306 5.40 -28.89 9.42
CA ALA A 306 6.01 -30.06 8.79
C ALA A 306 7.40 -30.38 9.37
N GLU A 307 8.24 -29.36 9.62
CA GLU A 307 9.59 -29.54 10.20
C GLU A 307 9.56 -30.06 11.64
N VAL A 308 8.54 -29.70 12.43
CA VAL A 308 8.35 -30.25 13.79
C VAL A 308 7.55 -31.56 13.80
N GLY A 309 7.17 -32.08 12.63
CA GLY A 309 6.46 -33.35 12.48
C GLY A 309 5.00 -33.32 12.95
N VAL A 310 4.33 -32.17 12.83
CA VAL A 310 2.94 -31.97 13.26
C VAL A 310 2.07 -31.56 12.07
N ASP A 311 0.88 -32.16 11.95
CA ASP A 311 -0.14 -31.72 11.00
C ASP A 311 -1.05 -30.63 11.62
N GLU A 312 -1.57 -29.72 10.81
CA GLU A 312 -2.45 -28.65 11.29
C GLU A 312 -3.76 -29.18 11.91
N ALA A 313 -4.35 -30.25 11.36
CA ALA A 313 -5.55 -30.85 11.92
C ALA A 313 -5.27 -31.47 13.29
N ASP A 314 -4.14 -32.16 13.45
CA ASP A 314 -3.73 -32.76 14.72
C ASP A 314 -3.45 -31.68 15.77
N LEU A 315 -2.82 -30.58 15.37
CA LEU A 315 -2.59 -29.43 16.24
C LEU A 315 -3.90 -28.84 16.78
N ARG A 316 -4.93 -28.75 15.95
CA ARG A 316 -6.26 -28.22 16.33
C ARG A 316 -7.04 -29.15 17.27
N LEU A 317 -6.76 -30.46 17.24
CA LEU A 317 -7.42 -31.47 18.08
C LEU A 317 -6.67 -31.79 19.38
N SER A 318 -5.44 -31.31 19.51
CA SER A 318 -4.58 -31.55 20.67
C SER A 318 -5.12 -30.92 21.95
N ASP A 319 -4.94 -31.59 23.10
CA ASP A 319 -5.26 -31.01 24.40
C ASP A 319 -4.17 -30.04 24.90
N GLU A 320 -4.46 -29.24 25.93
CA GLU A 320 -3.46 -28.27 26.44
C GLU A 320 -2.17 -28.93 26.94
N GLY A 321 -2.23 -30.18 27.41
CA GLY A 321 -1.06 -30.93 27.87
C GLY A 321 -0.15 -31.30 26.71
N ASP A 322 -0.73 -31.79 25.62
CA ASP A 322 -0.05 -32.06 24.35
C ASP A 322 0.57 -30.79 23.77
N LEU A 323 -0.19 -29.70 23.72
CA LEU A 323 0.30 -28.41 23.21
C LEU A 323 1.46 -27.85 24.05
N ARG A 324 1.37 -27.95 25.39
CA ARG A 324 2.49 -27.56 26.29
C ARG A 324 3.73 -28.41 26.03
N ARG A 325 3.58 -29.73 25.86
CA ARG A 325 4.70 -30.62 25.52
C ARG A 325 5.30 -30.23 24.17
N LEU A 326 4.48 -29.99 23.15
CA LEU A 326 4.94 -29.61 21.82
C LEU A 326 5.79 -28.34 21.86
N VAL A 327 5.29 -27.28 22.51
CA VAL A 327 6.01 -26.01 22.68
C VAL A 327 7.31 -26.19 23.48
N ALA A 328 7.30 -27.01 24.52
CA ALA A 328 8.50 -27.29 25.32
C ALA A 328 9.60 -27.98 24.50
N HIS A 329 9.25 -28.87 23.58
CA HIS A 329 10.20 -29.54 22.68
C HIS A 329 10.61 -28.66 21.50
N HIS A 330 9.73 -27.76 21.04
CA HIS A 330 9.95 -26.91 19.86
C HIS A 330 9.70 -25.43 20.18
N PRO A 331 10.62 -24.75 20.88
CA PRO A 331 10.44 -23.37 21.31
C PRO A 331 10.35 -22.36 20.15
N ALA A 332 10.75 -22.74 18.93
CA ALA A 332 10.56 -21.92 17.73
C ALA A 332 9.08 -21.62 17.45
N LEU A 333 8.16 -22.52 17.83
CA LEU A 333 6.72 -22.31 17.64
C LEU A 333 6.19 -21.07 18.38
N ILE A 334 6.85 -20.68 19.48
CA ILE A 334 6.52 -19.45 20.22
C ILE A 334 6.81 -18.22 19.36
N ASP A 335 7.99 -18.19 18.74
CA ASP A 335 8.44 -17.06 17.91
C ASP A 335 7.53 -16.91 16.69
N TRP A 336 7.20 -18.01 16.01
CA TRP A 336 6.27 -18.03 14.88
C TRP A 336 4.84 -17.65 15.26
N HIS A 337 4.32 -18.14 16.39
CA HIS A 337 3.00 -17.74 16.88
C HIS A 337 2.93 -16.24 17.14
N ARG A 338 3.98 -15.65 17.73
CA ARG A 338 4.07 -14.21 18.00
C ARG A 338 4.08 -13.39 16.71
N LEU A 339 4.84 -13.81 15.70
CA LEU A 339 4.85 -13.17 14.38
C LEU A 339 3.44 -13.15 13.77
N LEU A 340 2.77 -14.31 13.70
CA LEU A 340 1.43 -14.42 13.11
C LEU A 340 0.38 -13.63 13.89
N THR A 341 0.48 -13.64 15.22
CA THR A 341 -0.38 -12.81 16.08
C THR A 341 -0.16 -11.33 15.80
N MET A 342 1.09 -10.88 15.65
CA MET A 342 1.38 -9.48 15.34
C MET A 342 0.91 -9.09 13.93
N HIS A 343 1.07 -9.96 12.92
CA HIS A 343 0.50 -9.74 11.58
C HIS A 343 -1.02 -9.55 11.63
N ALA A 344 -1.72 -10.40 12.38
CA ALA A 344 -3.16 -10.24 12.61
C ALA A 344 -3.51 -8.92 13.32
N GLN A 345 -2.70 -8.46 14.28
CA GLN A 345 -2.90 -7.19 14.96
C GLN A 345 -2.64 -5.97 14.07
N VAL A 346 -1.65 -6.03 13.16
CA VAL A 346 -1.42 -5.02 12.12
C VAL A 346 -2.64 -4.91 11.21
N SER A 347 -3.17 -6.04 10.74
CA SER A 347 -4.40 -6.06 9.94
C SER A 347 -5.58 -5.41 10.68
N GLY A 348 -5.70 -5.65 11.99
CA GLY A 348 -6.70 -5.00 12.83
C GLY A 348 -6.51 -3.47 12.93
N ALA A 349 -5.26 -2.99 13.00
CA ALA A 349 -4.94 -1.56 13.00
C ALA A 349 -5.25 -0.91 11.64
N HIS A 350 -4.93 -1.58 10.53
CA HIS A 350 -5.29 -1.13 9.20
C HIS A 350 -6.81 -1.06 9.00
N LEU A 351 -7.56 -2.11 9.40
CA LEU A 351 -9.02 -2.09 9.38
C LEU A 351 -9.59 -0.93 10.22
N MET A 352 -8.98 -0.64 11.37
CA MET A 352 -9.39 0.49 12.21
C MET A 352 -9.18 1.83 11.50
N LEU A 353 -8.07 2.03 10.78
CA LEU A 353 -7.86 3.20 9.92
C LEU A 353 -8.96 3.31 8.86
N SER A 354 -9.21 2.24 8.10
CA SER A 354 -10.27 2.23 7.08
C SER A 354 -11.65 2.52 7.68
N LYS A 355 -11.94 1.98 8.87
CA LYS A 355 -13.20 2.30 9.58
C LYS A 355 -13.28 3.76 10.01
N LYS A 356 -12.18 4.37 10.48
CA LYS A 356 -12.16 5.78 10.91
C LYS A 356 -12.37 6.73 9.74
N PHE A 357 -11.64 6.54 8.65
CA PHE A 357 -11.57 7.51 7.56
C PHE A 357 -12.58 7.26 6.43
N LEU A 358 -13.14 6.04 6.34
CA LEU A 358 -13.99 5.66 5.22
C LEU A 358 -15.34 5.06 5.69
N PHE A 359 -15.31 3.90 6.34
CA PHE A 359 -16.56 3.13 6.51
C PHE A 359 -17.52 3.70 7.56
N LYS A 360 -17.03 4.15 8.72
CA LYS A 360 -17.93 4.75 9.74
C LYS A 360 -18.56 6.05 9.23
N PRO A 361 -17.81 7.01 8.67
CA PRO A 361 -18.40 8.21 8.08
C PRO A 361 -19.41 7.88 6.97
N GLN A 362 -19.08 6.94 6.07
CA GLN A 362 -20.01 6.54 5.01
C GLN A 362 -21.30 5.91 5.56
N ARG A 363 -21.24 5.07 6.61
CA ARG A 363 -22.44 4.54 7.26
C ARG A 363 -23.30 5.64 7.90
N GLN A 364 -22.68 6.69 8.45
CA GLN A 364 -23.42 7.83 9.00
C GLN A 364 -24.14 8.60 7.89
N ARG A 365 -23.49 8.79 6.73
CA ARG A 365 -24.10 9.39 5.54
C ARG A 365 -25.25 8.56 4.99
N ASP A 366 -25.08 7.24 4.94
CA ASP A 366 -26.14 6.32 4.52
C ASP A 366 -27.36 6.41 5.45
N ALA A 367 -27.12 6.43 6.77
CA ALA A 367 -28.19 6.60 7.76
C ALA A 367 -28.87 7.97 7.68
N ALA A 368 -28.15 9.01 7.25
CA ALA A 368 -28.67 10.35 7.02
C ALA A 368 -29.33 10.52 5.63
N GLY A 369 -29.34 9.49 4.79
CA GLY A 369 -29.91 9.55 3.43
C GLY A 369 -29.06 10.31 2.40
N LEU A 370 -27.80 10.63 2.71
CA LEU A 370 -26.88 11.36 1.82
C LEU A 370 -26.26 10.45 0.74
N GLY A 371 -26.08 9.16 1.03
CA GLY A 371 -25.57 8.19 0.06
C GLY A 371 -24.06 8.28 -0.20
N ASP A 372 -23.62 7.71 -1.33
CA ASP A 372 -22.22 7.62 -1.76
C ASP A 372 -21.81 8.81 -2.63
N GLN A 373 -20.51 8.99 -2.82
CA GLN A 373 -19.99 9.91 -3.83
C GLN A 373 -20.15 9.35 -5.25
N HIS A 374 -20.13 10.25 -6.24
CA HIS A 374 -20.47 9.93 -7.62
C HIS A 374 -19.39 9.17 -8.40
N LEU A 375 -18.10 9.40 -8.15
CA LEU A 375 -17.03 8.83 -8.97
C LEU A 375 -16.47 7.54 -8.39
N VAL A 376 -15.98 7.61 -7.15
CA VAL A 376 -15.35 6.48 -6.47
C VAL A 376 -16.16 6.12 -5.23
N SER A 377 -16.68 4.89 -5.22
CA SER A 377 -17.48 4.41 -4.09
C SER A 377 -16.68 4.40 -2.78
N ASN A 378 -17.27 4.98 -1.74
CA ASN A 378 -16.76 4.89 -0.38
C ASN A 378 -17.08 3.54 0.27
N ARG A 379 -18.00 2.75 -0.30
CA ARG A 379 -18.35 1.42 0.22
C ARG A 379 -17.41 0.32 -0.25
N ALA A 380 -16.94 0.41 -1.50
CA ALA A 380 -16.15 -0.65 -2.12
C ALA A 380 -14.82 -0.17 -2.75
N GLY A 381 -14.65 1.14 -2.95
CA GLY A 381 -13.50 1.69 -3.66
C GLY A 381 -13.40 1.23 -5.10
N THR A 382 -12.19 1.35 -5.64
CA THR A 382 -11.86 1.01 -7.03
C THR A 382 -11.58 -0.47 -7.23
N THR A 383 -11.29 -1.21 -6.15
CA THR A 383 -10.91 -2.63 -6.20
C THR A 383 -11.99 -3.57 -5.70
N GLY A 384 -13.16 -3.05 -5.32
CA GLY A 384 -14.27 -3.83 -4.79
C GLY A 384 -14.09 -4.30 -3.33
N MET A 385 -13.06 -3.81 -2.62
CA MET A 385 -12.81 -4.16 -1.22
C MET A 385 -13.79 -3.45 -0.28
N THR A 386 -14.82 -4.19 0.13
CA THR A 386 -15.82 -3.73 1.10
C THR A 386 -15.33 -3.84 2.54
N GLU A 387 -15.99 -3.13 3.47
CA GLU A 387 -15.73 -3.27 4.92
C GLU A 387 -15.81 -4.74 5.36
N THR A 388 -16.87 -5.45 4.96
CA THR A 388 -17.08 -6.86 5.30
C THR A 388 -15.95 -7.75 4.76
N TYR A 389 -15.42 -7.43 3.58
CA TYR A 389 -14.28 -8.18 3.03
C TYR A 389 -13.00 -7.93 3.84
N LEU A 390 -12.71 -6.69 4.23
CA LEU A 390 -11.56 -6.38 5.09
C LEU A 390 -11.71 -6.98 6.50
N GLU A 391 -12.93 -7.07 7.03
CA GLU A 391 -13.21 -7.80 8.27
C GLU A 391 -12.93 -9.30 8.13
N ARG A 392 -13.34 -9.90 7.01
CA ARG A 392 -13.04 -11.30 6.68
C ARG A 392 -11.55 -11.57 6.62
N LEU A 393 -10.79 -10.77 5.87
CA LEU A 393 -9.33 -10.88 5.79
C LEU A 393 -8.67 -10.74 7.18
N THR A 394 -9.15 -9.80 8.00
CA THR A 394 -8.65 -9.63 9.37
C THR A 394 -8.93 -10.89 10.22
N ARG A 395 -10.12 -11.48 10.10
CA ARG A 395 -10.46 -12.74 10.79
C ARG A 395 -9.70 -13.94 10.25
N ALA A 396 -9.42 -13.99 8.93
CA ALA A 396 -8.59 -15.03 8.32
C ALA A 396 -7.17 -15.01 8.93
N ARG A 397 -6.53 -13.83 9.01
CA ARG A 397 -5.23 -13.66 9.65
C ARG A 397 -5.23 -14.02 11.14
N GLN A 398 -6.34 -13.81 11.87
CA GLN A 398 -6.49 -14.22 13.28
C GLN A 398 -6.65 -15.74 13.47
N ARG A 399 -7.08 -16.46 12.43
CA ARG A 399 -7.24 -17.91 12.37
C ARG A 399 -6.04 -18.58 11.71
N HIS A 400 -4.85 -17.99 11.84
CA HIS A 400 -3.61 -18.51 11.28
C HIS A 400 -3.29 -19.94 11.76
N THR A 401 -2.45 -20.64 11.01
CA THR A 401 -2.07 -22.05 11.22
C THR A 401 -1.70 -22.40 12.68
N LEU A 402 -0.97 -21.50 13.36
CA LEU A 402 -0.54 -21.73 14.75
C LEU A 402 -1.55 -21.28 15.83
N ALA A 403 -2.78 -20.87 15.48
CA ALA A 403 -3.72 -20.24 16.42
C ALA A 403 -4.16 -21.17 17.56
N ALA A 404 -4.10 -22.50 17.36
CA ALA A 404 -4.40 -23.49 18.38
C ALA A 404 -3.45 -23.44 19.59
N LEU A 405 -2.25 -22.88 19.44
CA LEU A 405 -1.28 -22.70 20.54
C LEU A 405 -1.68 -21.59 21.53
N ARG A 406 -2.69 -20.78 21.22
CA ARG A 406 -3.11 -19.63 22.04
C ARG A 406 -3.34 -19.96 23.53
N PRO A 407 -4.06 -21.03 23.93
CA PRO A 407 -4.35 -21.32 25.34
C PRO A 407 -3.10 -21.58 26.19
N VAL A 408 -2.02 -22.06 25.56
CA VAL A 408 -0.78 -22.41 26.26
C VAL A 408 0.29 -21.31 26.19
N LEU A 409 0.15 -20.37 25.25
CA LEU A 409 1.08 -19.24 25.05
C LEU A 409 0.58 -17.91 25.63
N ILE A 410 -0.73 -17.74 25.78
CA ILE A 410 -1.36 -16.55 26.37
C ILE A 410 -2.21 -17.01 27.56
N PRO A 411 -1.71 -16.90 28.80
CA PRO A 411 -2.54 -17.15 29.98
C PRO A 411 -3.68 -16.11 30.04
N GLU A 412 -4.90 -16.52 30.35
CA GLU A 412 -6.11 -15.67 30.40
C GLU A 412 -6.06 -14.46 31.38
N ASN A 413 -4.93 -14.15 32.02
CA ASN A 413 -4.80 -13.05 32.98
C ASN A 413 -3.41 -12.39 32.99
N ARG A 414 -2.93 -11.89 31.84
CA ARG A 414 -1.90 -10.83 31.84
C ARG A 414 -2.29 -9.67 30.94
N ASP A 415 -2.45 -8.52 31.58
CA ASP A 415 -2.34 -7.19 30.97
C ASP A 415 -1.12 -7.19 30.01
N PRO A 416 -1.24 -6.76 28.74
CA PRO A 416 -0.17 -6.85 27.76
C PRO A 416 0.90 -5.77 28.00
N GLY A 417 1.52 -5.79 29.18
CA GLY A 417 2.75 -5.08 29.46
C GLY A 417 3.91 -5.77 28.77
N ALA A 418 4.46 -5.11 27.76
CA ALA A 418 5.76 -5.36 27.12
C ALA A 418 6.25 -6.82 27.10
N ASP A 419 5.96 -7.54 26.02
CA ASP A 419 6.61 -8.81 25.69
C ASP A 419 8.14 -8.61 25.68
N PRO A 420 8.99 -9.50 26.23
CA PRO A 420 10.42 -9.31 26.26
C PRO A 420 10.96 -9.53 24.84
N ALA A 421 11.14 -8.41 24.14
CA ALA A 421 11.84 -8.31 22.87
C ALA A 421 13.25 -8.92 22.95
N VAL A 422 13.79 -9.27 21.77
CA VAL A 422 15.21 -9.59 21.55
C VAL A 422 16.06 -8.58 22.30
N ARG A 423 16.64 -9.02 23.42
CA ARG A 423 17.56 -8.20 24.20
C ARG A 423 18.87 -8.19 23.43
N SER A 424 19.27 -7.01 22.96
CA SER A 424 20.70 -6.77 22.72
C SER A 424 21.46 -6.97 24.03
N ASP A 425 22.77 -7.20 23.97
CA ASP A 425 23.67 -7.29 25.13
C ASP A 425 23.61 -6.06 26.08
N ARG A 426 22.81 -5.03 25.76
CA ARG A 426 22.60 -3.79 26.54
C ARG A 426 21.16 -3.55 27.02
N GLY A 427 20.25 -4.51 26.93
CA GLY A 427 19.01 -4.51 27.74
C GLY A 427 17.87 -3.55 27.32
N ALA A 428 18.02 -2.77 26.24
CA ALA A 428 16.91 -2.03 25.62
C ALA A 428 16.52 -2.68 24.28
N ALA A 429 15.21 -2.74 23.98
CA ALA A 429 14.73 -3.06 22.64
C ALA A 429 15.26 -2.01 21.66
N ALA A 430 15.95 -2.43 20.60
CA ALA A 430 16.44 -1.46 19.64
C ALA A 430 15.25 -0.83 18.91
N PRO A 431 15.16 0.51 18.85
CA PRO A 431 14.07 1.16 18.16
C PRO A 431 14.17 0.88 16.66
N VAL A 432 13.01 0.67 16.02
CA VAL A 432 12.91 0.78 14.57
C VAL A 432 12.90 2.27 14.24
N VAL A 433 13.81 2.70 13.36
CA VAL A 433 13.94 4.10 12.96
C VAL A 433 13.65 4.21 11.46
N LEU A 434 12.79 5.16 11.11
CA LEU A 434 12.50 5.52 9.73
C LEU A 434 13.29 6.79 9.39
N GLU A 435 14.14 6.71 8.38
CA GLU A 435 14.87 7.85 7.83
C GLU A 435 14.29 8.18 6.45
N LEU A 436 13.73 9.38 6.30
CA LEU A 436 13.34 9.92 5.00
C LEU A 436 14.55 10.65 4.41
N THR A 437 14.96 10.27 3.21
CA THR A 437 16.03 10.91 2.45
C THR A 437 15.51 11.33 1.10
N GLY A 438 15.82 12.56 0.70
CA GLY A 438 15.26 13.19 -0.47
C GLY A 438 14.41 14.36 -0.04
#